data_AF-A0A259RJS3-F1
#
_entry.id   AF-A0A259RJS3-F1
#
_cell.length_a   1.000
_cell.length_b   1.000
_cell.length_c   1.000
_cell.angle_alpha   90.00
_cell.angle_beta   90.00
_cell.angle_gamma   90.00
#
_symmetry.space_group_name_H-M   'P 1'
#
loop_
_entity.id
_entity.type
_entity.pdbx_description
1 polymer ?
#
loop_
_entity_poly.entity_id
_entity_poly.type
_entity_poly.pdbx_seq_one_letter_code
_entity_poly.pdbx_strand_id
1 'polypeptide(L)'
;MDGETIQTLDRCLTVGRHAGAGELQMLVAELTPRRLVMLSDSIHEFSNQLPTTALAALVKLFTQLESLDEPHRLRRGSTTAVPRLLRALEARDADLARELTIWAFHTAQNPYIPFGTDNAERGVADSVVAYHRMRCERASAAAEADKQQRTQREQRLAERASTHAKAREHHAQKNGRRAELLAAIEKLDASERLARLAAAAELPVAAFPASWANMPAAKRLSKDTRLELLRRLARAPKGPWQALAVALAQFDD
;
A
#
# COMPACT_ATOMS: atom_id res chain seq x y z
N MET A 1 -19.38 13.71 -34.06
CA MET A 1 -19.47 15.15 -33.75
C MET A 1 -20.73 15.70 -34.39
N ASP A 2 -21.43 16.58 -33.68
CA ASP A 2 -22.45 17.41 -34.32
C ASP A 2 -21.79 18.44 -35.26
N GLY A 3 -22.57 19.00 -36.18
CA GLY A 3 -22.07 20.01 -37.13
C GLY A 3 -21.53 21.26 -36.45
N GLU A 4 -22.03 21.57 -35.26
CA GLU A 4 -21.62 22.73 -34.45
C GLU A 4 -20.19 22.58 -33.90
N THR A 5 -19.83 21.38 -33.42
CA THR A 5 -18.47 21.07 -32.94
C THR A 5 -17.45 21.14 -34.09
N ILE A 6 -17.82 20.64 -35.27
CA ILE A 6 -16.95 20.69 -36.47
C ILE A 6 -16.73 22.13 -36.91
N GLN A 7 -17.79 22.94 -36.98
CA GLN A 7 -17.69 24.36 -37.32
C GLN A 7 -16.83 25.13 -36.31
N THR A 8 -16.98 24.80 -35.02
CA THR A 8 -16.18 25.40 -33.95
C THR A 8 -14.70 25.02 -34.08
N LEU A 9 -14.40 23.74 -34.34
CA LEU A 9 -13.04 23.26 -34.58
C LEU A 9 -12.41 23.97 -35.79
N ASP A 10 -13.13 24.11 -36.91
CA ASP A 10 -12.60 24.75 -38.12
C ASP A 10 -12.25 26.23 -37.89
N ARG A 11 -13.06 26.95 -37.13
CA ARG A 11 -12.75 28.32 -36.68
C ARG A 11 -11.52 28.35 -35.77
N CYS A 12 -11.43 27.44 -34.80
CA CYS A 12 -10.26 27.28 -33.93
C CYS A 12 -8.97 27.01 -34.73
N LEU A 13 -9.04 26.17 -35.77
CA LEU A 13 -7.91 25.85 -36.62
C LEU A 13 -7.49 27.03 -37.49
N THR A 14 -8.45 27.79 -38.01
CA THR A 14 -8.19 29.00 -38.80
C THR A 14 -7.48 30.05 -37.95
N VAL A 15 -7.99 30.30 -36.75
CA VAL A 15 -7.38 31.24 -35.79
C VAL A 15 -6.01 30.74 -35.35
N GLY A 16 -5.87 29.48 -34.91
CA GLY A 16 -4.59 28.95 -34.45
C GLY A 16 -3.48 28.87 -35.52
N ARG A 17 -3.81 28.97 -36.81
CA ARG A 17 -2.84 29.03 -37.92
C ARG A 17 -2.32 30.44 -38.22
N HIS A 18 -3.12 31.49 -37.96
CA HIS A 18 -2.85 32.83 -38.51
C HIS A 18 -2.94 33.97 -37.50
N ALA A 19 -3.49 33.74 -36.30
CA ALA A 19 -3.85 34.80 -35.38
C ALA A 19 -2.70 35.35 -34.52
N GLY A 20 -2.66 36.67 -34.39
CA GLY A 20 -2.09 37.34 -33.23
C GLY A 20 -3.01 37.21 -32.00
N ALA A 21 -2.51 37.56 -30.81
CA ALA A 21 -3.22 37.38 -29.54
C ALA A 21 -4.67 37.94 -29.51
N GLY A 22 -4.98 38.97 -30.30
CA GLY A 22 -6.31 39.59 -30.36
C GLY A 22 -7.39 38.73 -31.02
N GLU A 23 -7.11 38.04 -32.13
CA GLU A 23 -8.13 37.19 -32.81
C GLU A 23 -8.42 35.93 -31.99
N LEU A 24 -7.41 35.42 -31.29
CA LEU A 24 -7.57 34.36 -30.30
C LEU A 24 -8.50 34.81 -29.17
N GLN A 25 -8.29 36.00 -28.60
CA GLN A 25 -9.18 36.55 -27.55
C GLN A 25 -10.64 36.69 -28.02
N MET A 26 -10.89 37.12 -29.25
CA MET A 26 -12.25 37.18 -29.79
C MET A 26 -12.88 35.78 -29.91
N LEU A 27 -12.12 34.81 -30.42
CA LEU A 27 -12.59 33.43 -30.50
C LEU A 27 -12.87 32.86 -29.10
N VAL A 28 -12.00 33.11 -28.12
CA VAL A 28 -12.20 32.72 -26.72
C VAL A 28 -13.51 33.31 -26.17
N ALA A 29 -13.77 34.59 -26.44
CA ALA A 29 -14.98 35.27 -25.98
C ALA A 29 -16.28 34.67 -26.57
N GLU A 30 -16.21 34.09 -27.77
CA GLU A 30 -17.34 33.43 -28.42
C GLU A 30 -17.53 31.96 -27.98
N LEU A 31 -16.49 31.33 -27.43
CA LEU A 31 -16.55 29.94 -26.97
C LEU A 31 -17.10 29.89 -25.54
N THR A 32 -18.33 29.40 -25.40
CA THR A 32 -18.88 29.14 -24.06
C THR A 32 -18.03 28.08 -23.34
N PRO A 33 -17.88 28.15 -22.01
CA PRO A 33 -17.13 27.14 -21.23
C PRO A 33 -17.60 25.70 -21.51
N ARG A 34 -18.90 25.51 -21.77
CA ARG A 34 -19.48 24.21 -22.15
C ARG A 34 -18.92 23.70 -23.48
N ARG A 35 -18.75 24.56 -24.49
CA ARG A 35 -18.16 24.18 -25.78
C ARG A 35 -16.67 23.83 -25.65
N LEU A 36 -15.93 24.53 -24.79
CA LEU A 36 -14.52 24.21 -24.51
C LEU A 36 -14.34 22.85 -23.84
N VAL A 37 -15.20 22.50 -22.88
CA VAL A 37 -15.18 21.18 -22.24
C VAL A 37 -15.51 20.07 -23.24
N MET A 38 -16.56 20.26 -24.05
CA MET A 38 -16.92 19.29 -25.10
C MET A 38 -15.79 19.09 -26.12
N LEU A 39 -15.12 20.16 -26.52
CA LEU A 39 -13.95 20.09 -27.39
C LEU A 39 -12.81 19.32 -26.71
N SER A 40 -12.49 19.62 -25.46
CA SER A 40 -11.43 18.94 -24.69
C SER A 40 -11.67 17.43 -24.58
N ASP A 41 -12.91 17.01 -24.31
CA ASP A 41 -13.26 15.60 -24.20
C ASP A 41 -13.23 14.90 -25.57
N SER A 42 -13.74 15.56 -26.61
CA SER A 42 -13.76 15.03 -27.99
C SER A 42 -12.37 14.95 -28.61
N ILE A 43 -11.45 15.85 -28.23
CA ILE A 43 -10.07 15.86 -28.74
C ILE A 43 -9.37 14.52 -28.52
N HIS A 44 -9.74 13.79 -27.46
CA HIS A 44 -9.17 12.47 -27.22
C HIS A 44 -9.43 11.49 -28.37
N GLU A 45 -10.63 11.52 -28.95
CA GLU A 45 -11.05 10.60 -30.00
C GLU A 45 -10.48 11.00 -31.37
N PHE A 46 -10.32 12.31 -31.62
CA PHE A 46 -10.01 12.82 -32.95
C PHE A 46 -8.56 13.27 -33.14
N SER A 47 -7.74 13.42 -32.10
CA SER A 47 -6.35 13.87 -32.25
C SER A 47 -5.56 13.00 -33.26
N ASN A 48 -5.89 11.71 -33.34
CA ASN A 48 -5.26 10.77 -34.27
C ASN A 48 -5.70 10.94 -35.73
N GLN A 49 -6.77 11.70 -36.00
CA GLN A 49 -7.34 11.92 -37.34
C GLN A 49 -7.09 13.34 -37.87
N LEU A 50 -6.81 14.30 -36.99
CA LEU A 50 -6.49 15.68 -37.39
C LEU A 50 -5.15 15.74 -38.12
N PRO A 51 -4.89 16.65 -39.06
CA PRO A 51 -3.57 16.82 -39.66
C PRO A 51 -2.56 17.46 -38.67
N THR A 52 -1.25 17.29 -38.92
CA THR A 52 -0.16 17.84 -38.08
C THR A 52 -0.30 19.34 -37.81
N THR A 53 -0.64 20.13 -38.84
CA THR A 53 -0.87 21.57 -38.71
C THR A 53 -2.04 21.92 -37.80
N ALA A 54 -3.07 21.07 -37.76
CA ALA A 54 -4.21 21.26 -36.89
C ALA A 54 -3.88 20.93 -35.43
N LEU A 55 -3.12 19.87 -35.18
CA LEU A 55 -2.62 19.56 -33.84
C LEU A 55 -1.77 20.70 -33.27
N ALA A 56 -0.85 21.25 -34.06
CA ALA A 56 -0.03 22.39 -33.66
C ALA A 56 -0.87 23.63 -33.31
N ALA A 57 -1.87 23.95 -34.13
CA ALA A 57 -2.80 25.06 -33.88
C ALA A 57 -3.59 24.87 -32.58
N LEU A 58 -4.07 23.65 -32.31
CA LEU A 58 -4.79 23.33 -31.07
C LEU A 58 -3.88 23.43 -29.83
N VAL A 59 -2.62 22.95 -29.90
CA VAL A 59 -1.67 23.10 -28.79
C VAL A 59 -1.50 24.58 -28.41
N LYS A 60 -1.32 25.46 -29.41
CA LYS A 60 -1.19 26.91 -29.19
C LYS A 60 -2.45 27.50 -28.57
N LEU A 61 -3.61 27.19 -29.16
CA LEU A 61 -4.91 27.67 -28.70
C LEU A 61 -5.18 27.28 -27.24
N PHE A 62 -5.05 26.00 -26.87
CA PHE A 62 -5.32 25.55 -25.51
C PHE A 62 -4.31 26.12 -24.50
N THR A 63 -3.05 26.26 -24.89
CA THR A 63 -2.03 26.87 -24.02
C THR A 63 -2.34 28.36 -23.74
N GLN A 64 -2.80 29.10 -24.75
CA GLN A 64 -3.17 30.50 -24.61
C GLN A 64 -4.50 30.68 -23.86
N LEU A 65 -5.50 29.83 -24.13
CA LEU A 65 -6.76 29.79 -23.38
C LEU A 65 -6.52 29.67 -21.88
N GLU A 66 -5.63 28.77 -21.48
CA GLU A 66 -5.23 28.57 -20.09
C GLU A 66 -4.48 29.77 -19.48
N SER A 67 -3.90 30.62 -20.31
CA SER A 67 -3.21 31.84 -19.88
C SER A 67 -4.14 33.05 -19.81
N LEU A 68 -5.30 32.99 -20.48
CA LEU A 68 -6.31 34.05 -20.53
C LEU A 68 -7.42 33.86 -19.49
N ASP A 69 -7.69 32.62 -19.09
CA ASP A 69 -8.78 32.32 -18.15
C ASP A 69 -8.34 32.59 -16.70
N GLU A 70 -9.24 33.15 -15.89
CA GLU A 70 -9.03 33.17 -14.45
C GLU A 70 -8.79 31.72 -13.99
N PRO A 71 -7.88 31.47 -13.01
CA PRO A 71 -7.39 30.14 -12.64
C PRO A 71 -8.46 29.13 -12.16
N HIS A 72 -9.75 29.43 -12.32
CA HIS A 72 -10.87 28.76 -11.69
C HIS A 72 -11.93 28.19 -12.64
N ARG A 73 -11.93 28.52 -13.95
CA ARG A 73 -12.99 28.06 -14.87
C ARG A 73 -12.69 26.73 -15.59
N LEU A 74 -11.43 26.44 -15.92
CA LEU A 74 -11.03 25.19 -16.61
C LEU A 74 -10.54 24.08 -15.69
N ARG A 75 -10.96 24.10 -14.42
CA ARG A 75 -10.32 23.40 -13.27
C ARG A 75 -10.10 21.88 -13.35
N ARG A 76 -10.58 21.12 -14.34
CA ARG A 76 -10.37 19.66 -14.38
C ARG A 76 -10.21 18.99 -15.75
N GLY A 77 -10.69 19.58 -16.85
CA GLY A 77 -10.66 18.93 -18.18
C GLY A 77 -9.48 19.36 -19.07
N SER A 78 -9.22 20.67 -19.12
CA SER A 78 -8.36 21.30 -20.14
C SER A 78 -6.84 21.07 -19.94
N THR A 79 -6.40 20.83 -18.70
CA THR A 79 -5.01 20.45 -18.38
C THR A 79 -4.56 19.15 -19.04
N THR A 80 -5.49 18.31 -19.49
CA THR A 80 -5.18 17.04 -20.18
C THR A 80 -5.10 17.17 -21.69
N ALA A 81 -5.61 18.25 -22.29
CA ALA A 81 -5.68 18.40 -23.74
C ALA A 81 -4.30 18.69 -24.36
N VAL A 82 -3.56 19.67 -23.84
CA VAL A 82 -2.24 20.05 -24.39
C VAL A 82 -1.23 18.89 -24.33
N PRO A 83 -1.02 18.21 -23.18
CA PRO A 83 -0.09 17.08 -23.14
C PRO A 83 -0.46 15.96 -24.11
N ARG A 84 -1.76 15.71 -24.33
CA ARG A 84 -2.24 14.69 -25.28
C ARG A 84 -2.00 15.09 -26.72
N LEU A 85 -2.34 16.33 -27.09
CA LEU A 85 -2.09 16.86 -28.43
C LEU A 85 -0.61 16.84 -28.76
N LEU A 86 0.26 17.19 -27.79
CA LEU A 86 1.71 17.10 -27.94
C LEU A 86 2.18 15.66 -28.17
N ARG A 87 1.65 14.66 -27.45
CA ARG A 87 1.97 13.23 -27.71
C ARG A 87 1.49 12.77 -29.09
N ALA A 88 0.29 13.17 -29.50
CA ALA A 88 -0.24 12.84 -30.82
C ALA A 88 0.59 13.48 -31.94
N LEU A 89 1.11 14.68 -31.70
CA LEU A 89 2.00 15.39 -32.60
C LEU A 89 3.38 14.74 -32.63
N GLU A 90 3.94 14.38 -31.47
CA GLU A 90 5.26 13.74 -31.34
C GLU A 90 5.34 12.43 -32.13
N ALA A 91 4.25 11.65 -32.15
CA ALA A 91 4.16 10.42 -32.94
C ALA A 91 4.25 10.64 -34.46
N ARG A 92 4.18 11.88 -34.94
CA ARG A 92 4.13 12.24 -36.37
C ARG A 92 5.24 13.19 -36.78
N ASP A 93 5.57 14.12 -35.90
CA ASP A 93 6.57 15.16 -36.07
C ASP A 93 7.18 15.51 -34.71
N ALA A 94 8.23 14.78 -34.35
CA ALA A 94 8.89 14.90 -33.06
C ALA A 94 9.63 16.24 -32.90
N ASP A 95 10.10 16.86 -33.99
CA ASP A 95 10.77 18.15 -33.95
C ASP A 95 9.76 19.27 -33.64
N LEU A 96 8.63 19.30 -34.35
CA LEU A 96 7.57 20.27 -34.10
C LEU A 96 6.93 20.09 -32.71
N ALA A 97 6.73 18.84 -32.26
CA ALA A 97 6.25 18.58 -30.91
C ALA A 97 7.21 19.10 -29.83
N ARG A 98 8.53 18.92 -30.04
CA ARG A 98 9.56 19.46 -29.14
C ARG A 98 9.53 20.98 -29.09
N GLU A 99 9.48 21.63 -30.25
CA GLU A 99 9.39 23.09 -30.36
C GLU A 99 8.16 23.61 -29.60
N LEU A 100 7.00 23.03 -29.85
CA LEU A 100 5.76 23.43 -29.19
C LEU A 100 5.74 23.11 -27.70
N THR A 101 6.42 22.05 -27.27
CA THR A 101 6.60 21.75 -25.84
C THR A 101 7.42 22.84 -25.16
N ILE A 102 8.52 23.30 -25.76
CA ILE A 102 9.34 24.40 -25.24
C ILE A 102 8.54 25.70 -25.23
N TRP A 103 7.84 26.01 -26.32
CA TRP A 103 7.00 27.20 -26.39
C TRP A 103 5.89 27.18 -25.33
N ALA A 104 5.18 26.05 -25.18
CA ALA A 104 4.10 25.90 -24.22
C ALA A 104 4.62 25.94 -22.77
N PHE A 105 5.81 25.39 -22.54
CA PHE A 105 6.52 25.53 -21.27
C PHE A 105 6.66 27.02 -20.92
N HIS A 106 7.27 27.84 -21.76
CA HIS A 106 7.49 29.26 -21.41
C HIS A 106 6.22 30.13 -21.43
N THR A 107 5.18 29.72 -22.15
CA THR A 107 3.97 30.52 -22.33
C THR A 107 2.90 30.22 -21.28
N ALA A 108 2.77 28.96 -20.86
CA ALA A 108 1.70 28.57 -19.94
C ALA A 108 1.94 29.08 -18.52
N GLN A 109 0.93 29.72 -17.95
CA GLN A 109 0.90 30.01 -16.51
C GLN A 109 0.47 28.77 -15.70
N ASN A 110 -0.31 27.89 -16.32
CA ASN A 110 -0.75 26.65 -15.71
C ASN A 110 0.43 25.68 -15.55
N PRO A 111 0.81 25.26 -14.33
CA PRO A 111 1.95 24.38 -14.14
C PRO A 111 1.75 23.03 -14.84
N TYR A 112 0.52 22.57 -15.06
CA TYR A 112 0.24 21.28 -15.70
C TYR A 112 0.50 21.29 -17.20
N ILE A 113 0.86 22.41 -17.82
CA ILE A 113 1.24 22.49 -19.23
C ILE A 113 2.76 22.66 -19.33
N PRO A 114 3.47 21.88 -20.18
CA PRO A 114 2.94 20.89 -21.14
C PRO A 114 2.84 19.44 -20.63
N PHE A 115 3.11 19.17 -19.35
CA PHE A 115 3.42 17.80 -18.89
C PHE A 115 2.28 17.02 -18.21
N GLY A 116 1.12 17.63 -18.00
CA GLY A 116 -0.04 17.02 -17.34
C GLY A 116 0.05 17.06 -15.81
N THR A 117 -0.70 16.16 -15.15
CA THR A 117 -0.98 16.18 -13.70
C THR A 117 0.19 15.77 -12.79
N ASP A 118 1.22 15.13 -13.32
CA ASP A 118 2.40 14.70 -12.57
C ASP A 118 3.62 15.53 -12.99
N ASN A 119 3.67 16.75 -12.45
CA ASN A 119 4.51 17.86 -12.92
C ASN A 119 5.13 18.66 -11.76
N ALA A 120 5.35 18.04 -10.60
CA ALA A 120 5.87 18.72 -9.42
C ALA A 120 7.18 19.49 -9.69
N GLU A 121 7.96 19.04 -10.68
CA GLU A 121 9.22 19.62 -11.11
C GLU A 121 9.04 20.81 -12.06
N ARG A 122 7.86 21.01 -12.66
CA ARG A 122 7.65 22.07 -13.66
C ARG A 122 7.88 23.46 -13.08
N GLY A 123 7.40 23.72 -11.86
CA GLY A 123 7.57 25.02 -11.21
C GLY A 123 9.00 25.33 -10.77
N VAL A 124 9.87 24.31 -10.73
CA VAL A 124 11.28 24.44 -10.32
C VAL A 124 12.21 24.42 -11.55
N ALA A 125 11.82 23.71 -12.61
CA ALA A 125 12.60 23.62 -13.83
C ALA A 125 12.62 24.95 -14.60
N ASP A 126 13.81 25.38 -15.00
CA ASP A 126 14.05 26.54 -15.85
C ASP A 126 13.83 26.25 -17.35
N SER A 127 13.84 24.98 -17.73
CA SER A 127 13.78 24.50 -19.10
C SER A 127 13.15 23.11 -19.19
N VAL A 128 12.67 22.74 -20.38
CA VAL A 128 12.18 21.38 -20.68
C VAL A 128 13.27 20.33 -20.43
N VAL A 129 14.52 20.62 -20.79
CA VAL A 129 15.66 19.71 -20.57
C VAL A 129 15.91 19.51 -19.07
N ALA A 130 15.92 20.57 -18.27
CA ALA A 130 16.06 20.45 -16.82
C ALA A 130 14.90 19.67 -16.19
N TYR A 131 13.67 19.90 -16.66
CA TYR A 131 12.49 19.13 -16.21
C TYR A 131 12.68 17.63 -16.44
N HIS A 132 13.08 17.22 -17.66
CA HIS A 132 13.32 15.80 -17.96
C HIS A 132 14.48 15.22 -17.14
N ARG A 133 15.56 15.98 -16.95
CA ARG A 133 16.69 15.56 -16.10
C ARG A 133 16.22 15.27 -14.66
N MET A 134 15.49 16.20 -14.05
CA MET A 134 14.95 16.02 -12.68
C MET A 134 14.04 14.79 -12.57
N ARG A 135 13.21 14.54 -13.60
CA ARG A 135 12.37 13.34 -13.64
C ARG A 135 13.18 12.05 -13.74
N CYS A 136 14.22 12.02 -14.56
CA CYS A 136 15.12 10.86 -14.64
C CYS A 136 15.85 10.61 -13.31
N GLU A 137 16.34 11.66 -12.66
CA GLU A 137 16.99 11.57 -11.35
C GLU A 137 16.04 11.03 -10.28
N ARG A 138 14.80 11.54 -10.21
CA ARG A 138 13.78 11.04 -9.27
C ARG A 138 13.41 9.58 -9.54
N ALA A 139 13.26 9.20 -10.80
CA ALA A 139 12.98 7.81 -11.17
C ALA A 139 14.13 6.87 -10.79
N SER A 140 15.37 7.30 -11.01
CA SER A 140 16.57 6.55 -10.60
C SER A 140 16.66 6.41 -9.08
N ALA A 141 16.44 7.50 -8.34
CA ALA A 141 16.42 7.48 -6.88
C ALA A 141 15.32 6.56 -6.32
N ALA A 142 14.13 6.59 -6.91
CA ALA A 142 13.03 5.70 -6.54
C ALA A 142 13.38 4.23 -6.80
N ALA A 143 14.00 3.91 -7.95
CA ALA A 143 14.43 2.55 -8.27
C ALA A 143 15.48 2.01 -7.29
N GLU A 144 16.45 2.84 -6.89
CA GLU A 144 17.45 2.45 -5.87
C GLU A 144 16.82 2.28 -4.48
N ALA A 145 15.89 3.16 -4.10
CA ALA A 145 15.15 3.03 -2.84
C ALA A 145 14.32 1.73 -2.80
N ASP A 146 13.64 1.38 -3.89
CA ASP A 146 12.88 0.14 -4.02
C ASP A 146 13.79 -1.09 -3.90
N LYS A 147 14.96 -1.06 -4.53
CA LYS A 147 15.96 -2.13 -4.42
C LYS A 147 16.42 -2.32 -2.98
N GLN A 148 16.74 -1.23 -2.28
CA GLN A 148 17.11 -1.28 -0.86
C GLN A 148 15.99 -1.83 0.01
N GLN A 149 14.75 -1.39 -0.22
CA GLN A 149 13.59 -1.89 0.52
C GLN A 149 13.35 -3.39 0.31
N ARG A 150 13.57 -3.90 -0.92
CA ARG A 150 13.48 -5.33 -1.22
C ARG A 150 14.53 -6.13 -0.44
N THR A 151 15.79 -5.69 -0.46
CA THR A 151 16.87 -6.35 0.30
C THR A 151 16.58 -6.35 1.81
N GLN A 152 16.12 -5.22 2.37
CA GLN A 152 15.75 -5.15 3.79
C GLN A 152 14.54 -6.04 4.13
N ARG A 153 13.59 -6.19 3.20
CA ARG A 153 12.45 -7.08 3.39
C ARG A 153 12.90 -8.55 3.41
N GLU A 154 13.79 -8.93 2.50
CA GLU A 154 14.36 -10.28 2.44
C GLU A 154 15.15 -10.62 3.71
N GLN A 155 15.98 -9.70 4.19
CA GLN A 155 16.71 -9.86 5.46
C GLN A 155 15.76 -10.08 6.64
N ARG A 156 14.72 -9.24 6.77
CA ARG A 156 13.71 -9.38 7.83
C ARG A 156 12.95 -10.71 7.76
N LEU A 157 12.67 -11.20 6.55
CA LEU A 157 12.04 -12.50 6.37
C LEU A 157 12.98 -13.64 6.78
N ALA A 158 14.26 -13.58 6.42
CA ALA A 158 15.27 -14.56 6.81
C ALA A 158 15.48 -14.60 8.33
N GLU A 159 15.55 -13.44 8.99
CA GLU A 159 15.66 -13.33 10.45
C GLU A 159 14.44 -13.92 11.17
N ARG A 160 13.23 -13.61 10.68
CA ARG A 160 11.99 -14.18 11.22
C ARG A 160 11.94 -15.68 11.05
N ALA A 161 12.36 -16.19 9.89
CA ALA A 161 12.41 -17.64 9.62
C ALA A 161 13.39 -18.33 10.58
N SER A 162 14.59 -17.77 10.78
CA SER A 162 15.59 -18.29 11.73
C SER A 162 15.06 -18.29 13.17
N THR A 163 14.44 -17.19 13.59
CA THR A 163 13.86 -17.06 14.94
C THR A 163 12.74 -18.07 15.16
N HIS A 164 11.85 -18.24 14.17
CA HIS A 164 10.79 -19.24 14.24
C HIS A 164 11.34 -20.67 14.27
N ALA A 165 12.40 -20.97 13.52
CA ALA A 165 13.04 -22.28 13.54
C ALA A 165 13.60 -22.59 14.94
N LYS A 166 14.36 -21.66 15.53
CA LYS A 166 14.89 -21.80 16.91
C LYS A 166 13.78 -21.96 17.93
N ALA A 167 12.71 -21.17 17.83
CA ALA A 167 11.57 -21.29 18.74
C ALA A 167 10.88 -22.66 18.61
N ARG A 168 10.69 -23.16 17.38
CA ARG A 168 10.13 -24.49 17.13
C ARG A 168 11.00 -25.59 17.71
N GLU A 169 12.31 -25.52 17.53
CA GLU A 169 13.25 -26.49 18.09
C GLU A 169 13.19 -26.49 19.62
N HIS A 170 13.24 -25.31 20.25
CA HIS A 170 13.12 -25.19 21.70
C HIS A 170 11.79 -25.75 22.23
N HIS A 171 10.67 -25.46 21.53
CA HIS A 171 9.37 -26.04 21.86
C HIS A 171 9.34 -27.56 21.68
N ALA A 172 9.93 -28.09 20.61
CA ALA A 172 10.02 -29.52 20.36
C ALA A 172 10.82 -30.23 21.45
N GLN A 173 11.98 -29.68 21.84
CA GLN A 173 12.80 -30.22 22.94
C GLN A 173 12.03 -30.19 24.28
N LYS A 174 11.38 -29.07 24.61
CA LYS A 174 10.58 -28.95 25.85
C LYS A 174 9.41 -29.93 25.86
N ASN A 175 8.73 -30.10 24.73
CA ASN A 175 7.63 -31.05 24.60
C ASN A 175 8.12 -32.50 24.66
N GLY A 176 9.27 -32.81 24.06
CA GLY A 176 9.91 -34.13 24.13
C GLY A 176 10.25 -34.52 25.57
N ARG A 177 10.97 -33.65 26.30
CA ARG A 177 11.29 -33.86 27.72
C ARG A 177 10.03 -34.04 28.58
N ARG A 178 8.99 -33.25 28.30
CA ARG A 178 7.69 -33.39 28.99
C ARG A 178 7.04 -34.74 28.69
N ALA A 179 7.04 -35.18 27.43
CA ALA A 179 6.46 -36.46 27.04
C ALA A 179 7.20 -37.63 27.70
N GLU A 180 8.53 -37.60 27.75
CA GLU A 180 9.37 -38.60 28.43
C GLU A 180 9.05 -38.67 29.93
N LEU A 181 8.98 -37.53 30.61
CA LEU A 181 8.62 -37.48 32.03
C LEU A 181 7.23 -38.05 32.28
N LEU A 182 6.23 -37.67 31.46
CA LEU A 182 4.88 -38.19 31.61
C LEU A 182 4.81 -39.69 31.35
N ALA A 183 5.54 -40.21 30.35
CA ALA A 183 5.61 -41.63 30.06
C ALA A 183 6.29 -42.43 31.19
N ALA A 184 7.29 -41.85 31.85
CA ALA A 184 7.92 -42.45 33.03
C ALA A 184 6.96 -42.50 34.23
N ILE A 185 6.22 -41.42 34.49
CA ILE A 185 5.24 -41.35 35.58
C ILE A 185 4.04 -42.27 35.32
N GLU A 186 3.58 -42.40 34.08
CA GLU A 186 2.45 -43.28 33.72
C GLU A 186 2.69 -44.75 34.08
N LYS A 187 3.94 -45.20 34.25
CA LYS A 187 4.23 -46.58 34.66
C LYS A 187 4.09 -46.81 36.17
N LEU A 188 4.01 -45.75 36.96
CA LEU A 188 3.91 -45.80 38.41
C LEU A 188 2.46 -46.10 38.85
N ASP A 189 2.28 -46.54 40.09
CA ASP A 189 0.93 -46.68 40.64
C ASP A 189 0.27 -45.32 40.89
N ALA A 190 -1.05 -45.31 41.05
CA ALA A 190 -1.82 -44.06 41.16
C ALA A 190 -1.38 -43.17 42.34
N SER A 191 -0.92 -43.74 43.45
CA SER A 191 -0.41 -42.97 44.59
C SER A 191 0.98 -42.41 44.33
N GLU A 192 1.87 -43.20 43.75
CA GLU A 192 3.20 -42.75 43.32
C GLU A 192 3.14 -41.63 42.27
N ARG A 193 2.19 -41.70 41.33
CA ARG A 193 1.95 -40.62 40.35
C ARG A 193 1.60 -39.30 41.02
N LEU A 194 0.71 -39.34 42.01
CA LEU A 194 0.32 -38.15 42.76
C LEU A 194 1.44 -37.62 43.65
N ALA A 195 2.28 -38.50 44.21
CA ALA A 195 3.48 -38.09 44.94
C ALA A 195 4.52 -37.42 44.01
N ARG A 196 4.74 -37.98 42.82
CA ARG A 196 5.58 -37.34 41.78
C ARG A 196 4.99 -36.01 41.31
N LEU A 197 3.68 -35.90 41.25
CA LEU A 197 3.01 -34.63 41.00
C LEU A 197 3.30 -33.66 42.17
N ALA A 198 3.11 -34.03 43.43
CA ALA A 198 3.44 -33.13 44.54
C ALA A 198 4.87 -32.55 44.44
N ALA A 199 5.85 -33.37 44.05
CA ALA A 199 7.25 -32.98 43.92
C ALA A 199 7.63 -32.21 42.63
N ALA A 200 6.84 -32.28 41.55
CA ALA A 200 7.20 -31.73 40.24
C ALA A 200 6.90 -30.23 40.11
N ALA A 201 7.72 -29.39 40.77
CA ALA A 201 7.58 -27.93 40.81
C ALA A 201 7.72 -27.25 39.43
N GLU A 202 8.46 -27.86 38.49
CA GLU A 202 8.80 -27.24 37.20
C GLU A 202 7.65 -27.24 36.17
N LEU A 203 6.62 -28.05 36.39
CA LEU A 203 5.50 -28.17 35.47
C LEU A 203 4.21 -27.62 36.09
N PRO A 204 3.31 -26.99 35.33
CA PRO A 204 1.99 -26.64 35.84
C PRO A 204 1.13 -27.91 36.00
N VAL A 205 0.14 -27.89 36.89
CA VAL A 205 -0.79 -29.03 37.09
C VAL A 205 -1.53 -29.39 35.80
N ALA A 206 -1.88 -28.39 34.98
CA ALA A 206 -2.50 -28.60 33.66
C ALA A 206 -1.62 -29.40 32.69
N ALA A 207 -0.33 -29.59 33.00
CA ALA A 207 0.55 -30.42 32.18
C ALA A 207 0.29 -31.92 32.34
N PHE A 208 -0.45 -32.33 33.37
CA PHE A 208 -0.68 -33.73 33.77
C PHE A 208 -2.07 -34.20 33.33
N PRO A 209 -2.24 -35.48 32.93
CA PRO A 209 -3.53 -36.02 32.51
C PRO A 209 -4.60 -35.89 33.60
N ALA A 210 -5.76 -35.34 33.26
CA ALA A 210 -6.85 -35.15 34.24
C ALA A 210 -7.35 -36.48 34.83
N SER A 211 -7.17 -37.60 34.12
CA SER A 211 -7.48 -38.95 34.60
C SER A 211 -6.65 -39.38 35.81
N TRP A 212 -5.52 -38.73 36.07
CA TRP A 212 -4.69 -39.00 37.26
C TRP A 212 -5.25 -38.36 38.53
N ALA A 213 -6.26 -37.49 38.43
CA ALA A 213 -6.93 -36.90 39.59
C ALA A 213 -7.79 -37.96 40.32
N ASN A 214 -7.15 -38.79 41.14
CA ASN A 214 -7.75 -39.95 41.78
C ASN A 214 -7.76 -39.82 43.31
N MET A 215 -8.94 -39.61 43.90
CA MET A 215 -9.09 -39.39 45.34
C MET A 215 -8.71 -40.61 46.20
N PRO A 216 -9.15 -41.85 45.89
CA PRO A 216 -8.68 -43.04 46.63
C PRO A 216 -7.16 -43.17 46.73
N ALA A 217 -6.44 -42.86 45.65
CA ALA A 217 -4.99 -42.87 45.64
C ALA A 217 -4.39 -41.73 46.49
N ALA A 218 -4.99 -40.54 46.44
CA ALA A 218 -4.53 -39.38 47.21
C ALA A 218 -4.61 -39.61 48.73
N LYS A 219 -5.60 -40.36 49.23
CA LYS A 219 -5.72 -40.70 50.66
C LYS A 219 -4.59 -41.58 51.20
N ARG A 220 -3.89 -42.31 50.33
CA ARG A 220 -2.79 -43.21 50.70
C ARG A 220 -1.45 -42.47 50.85
N LEU A 221 -1.40 -41.19 50.45
CA LEU A 221 -0.21 -40.36 50.56
C LEU A 221 0.07 -39.93 52.01
N SER A 222 1.36 -39.76 52.34
CA SER A 222 1.76 -39.16 53.61
C SER A 222 1.19 -37.75 53.76
N LYS A 223 0.99 -37.29 55.01
CA LYS A 223 0.45 -35.96 55.31
C LYS A 223 1.24 -34.85 54.61
N ASP A 224 2.58 -34.92 54.66
CA ASP A 224 3.45 -33.92 54.03
C ASP A 224 3.28 -33.87 52.51
N THR A 225 3.18 -35.04 51.87
CA THR A 225 2.95 -35.13 50.41
C THR A 225 1.57 -34.61 50.03
N ARG A 226 0.54 -34.85 50.85
CA ARG A 226 -0.82 -34.32 50.61
C ARG A 226 -0.85 -32.80 50.70
N LEU A 227 -0.18 -32.21 51.69
CA LEU A 227 -0.10 -30.76 51.82
C LEU A 227 0.61 -30.11 50.62
N GLU A 228 1.70 -30.71 50.15
CA GLU A 228 2.41 -30.19 48.98
C GLU A 228 1.58 -30.34 47.70
N LEU A 229 0.89 -31.48 47.55
CA LEU A 229 -0.07 -31.69 46.47
C LEU A 229 -1.18 -30.63 46.52
N LEU A 230 -1.75 -30.35 47.69
CA LEU A 230 -2.81 -29.35 47.87
C LEU A 230 -2.33 -27.94 47.49
N ARG A 231 -1.14 -27.53 47.94
CA ARG A 231 -0.51 -26.25 47.55
C ARG A 231 -0.40 -26.13 46.03
N ARG A 232 0.03 -27.22 45.38
CA ARG A 232 0.17 -27.26 43.94
C ARG A 232 -1.18 -27.19 43.22
N LEU A 233 -2.19 -27.90 43.73
CA LEU A 233 -3.55 -27.92 43.18
C LEU A 233 -4.35 -26.63 43.45
N ALA A 234 -3.97 -25.79 44.40
CA ALA A 234 -4.63 -24.51 44.67
C ALA A 234 -4.67 -23.57 43.45
N ARG A 235 -3.73 -23.73 42.51
CA ARG A 235 -3.66 -22.99 41.24
C ARG A 235 -4.16 -23.80 40.04
N ALA A 236 -4.77 -24.97 40.27
CA ALA A 236 -5.25 -25.82 39.20
C ALA A 236 -6.43 -25.16 38.47
N PRO A 237 -6.54 -25.33 37.15
CA PRO A 237 -7.72 -24.89 36.41
C PRO A 237 -8.97 -25.66 36.85
N LYS A 238 -10.15 -25.10 36.55
CA LYS A 238 -11.44 -25.77 36.78
C LYS A 238 -11.44 -27.18 36.15
N GLY A 239 -11.92 -28.18 36.90
CA GLY A 239 -11.99 -29.56 36.45
C GLY A 239 -11.60 -30.60 37.52
N PRO A 240 -11.20 -31.82 37.11
CA PRO A 240 -10.90 -32.92 38.03
C PRO A 240 -9.81 -32.60 39.06
N TRP A 241 -8.81 -31.81 38.66
CA TRP A 241 -7.73 -31.36 39.56
C TRP A 241 -8.23 -30.44 40.68
N GLN A 242 -9.15 -29.51 40.36
CA GLN A 242 -9.74 -28.64 41.38
C GLN A 242 -10.69 -29.43 42.30
N ALA A 243 -11.46 -30.37 41.75
CA ALA A 243 -12.31 -31.24 42.57
C ALA A 243 -11.48 -32.08 43.56
N LEU A 244 -10.34 -32.62 43.11
CA LEU A 244 -9.40 -33.31 43.99
C LEU A 244 -8.83 -32.39 45.07
N ALA A 245 -8.52 -31.14 44.74
CA ALA A 245 -8.04 -30.14 45.71
C ALA A 245 -9.06 -29.89 46.83
N VAL A 246 -10.33 -29.67 46.46
CA VAL A 246 -11.43 -29.44 47.41
C VAL A 246 -11.63 -30.66 48.31
N ALA A 247 -11.61 -31.86 47.73
CA ALA A 247 -11.78 -33.10 48.48
C ALA A 247 -10.60 -33.39 49.43
N LEU A 248 -9.37 -33.01 49.05
CA LEU A 248 -8.19 -33.12 49.91
C LEU A 248 -8.22 -32.12 51.07
N ALA A 249 -8.67 -30.88 50.83
CA ALA A 249 -8.78 -29.86 51.88
C ALA A 249 -9.71 -30.31 53.02
N GLN A 250 -10.82 -30.99 52.69
CA GLN A 250 -11.76 -31.53 53.68
C GLN A 250 -11.21 -32.71 54.51
N PHE A 251 -10.04 -33.25 54.15
CA PHE A 251 -9.45 -34.44 54.77
C PHE A 251 -8.26 -34.12 55.69
N ASP A 252 -7.77 -32.88 55.66
CA ASP A 252 -6.65 -32.39 56.48
C ASP A 252 -7.08 -31.42 57.58
N ASP A 253 -8.37 -31.04 57.62
CA ASP A 253 -9.09 -30.43 58.76
C ASP A 253 -9.50 -31.51 59.78
#